data_AF-A0A5N5WGN3-F1
#
_entry.id   AF-A0A5N5WGN3-F1
#
_cell.length_a   1.000
_cell.length_b   1.000
_cell.length_c   1.000
_cell.angle_alpha   90.00
_cell.angle_beta   90.00
_cell.angle_gamma   90.00
#
_symmetry.space_group_name_H-M   'P 1'
#
loop_
_entity.id
_entity.type
_entity.pdbx_description
1 polymer ?
#
loop_
_entity_poly.entity_id
_entity_poly.type
_entity_poly.pdbx_seq_one_letter_code
_entity_poly.pdbx_strand_id
1 'polypeptide(L)'
;MDNNISIALSPAVPQPAIMLQQMPPQVRVRRLDEDWTGITDPVERKRLQNKLNQRAQRAKRKLLRGQEKGTSLQSENTLNRRSGFHKEVFVLQRPGQGQQTLCQPTTIEDAIAMMTRFSATAYERYYAGNPCLDHLLTLSKFNIFRAFVDNIQTLGMSIEHMGEDVFSPFSLALPNPYEKNIPASLCPTTTQRYIPHHPWLDCFPFPQMRDNLINAADSFDDCELCCDLMDPTNGDIGMLIWGDPWLPQNWEVTELFIQKWHWAIRGCSGILLSSNYWRSKRGLKPLNPAILLSTPIAP
;
A
#
# COMPACT_ATOMS: atom_id res chain seq x y z
N MET A 1 86.45 -2.71 -10.51
CA MET A 1 86.68 -2.43 -9.08
C MET A 1 85.33 -2.08 -8.53
N ASP A 2 84.64 -3.13 -8.09
CA ASP A 2 83.24 -3.13 -7.72
C ASP A 2 83.10 -2.76 -6.25
N ASN A 3 82.35 -1.70 -5.97
CA ASN A 3 81.93 -1.38 -4.60
C ASN A 3 80.48 -1.85 -4.41
N ASN A 4 80.36 -2.99 -3.75
CA ASN A 4 79.15 -3.57 -3.21
C ASN A 4 78.47 -2.62 -2.20
N ILE A 5 77.21 -2.27 -2.46
CA ILE A 5 76.28 -1.84 -1.41
C ILE A 5 75.07 -2.78 -1.49
N SER A 6 75.02 -3.75 -0.57
CA SER A 6 73.83 -4.54 -0.29
C SER A 6 72.75 -3.66 0.33
N ILE A 7 71.64 -3.48 -0.37
CA ILE A 7 70.39 -2.98 0.21
C ILE A 7 69.50 -4.19 0.48
N ALA A 8 69.28 -4.48 1.77
CA ALA A 8 68.40 -5.55 2.21
C ALA A 8 66.94 -5.23 1.82
N LEU A 9 66.30 -6.16 1.11
CA LEU A 9 64.85 -6.18 0.90
C LEU A 9 64.16 -6.56 2.21
N SER A 10 63.41 -5.63 2.80
CA SER A 10 62.45 -5.95 3.86
C SER A 10 61.28 -6.75 3.28
N PRO A 11 60.79 -7.80 3.96
CA PRO A 11 59.63 -8.56 3.48
C PRO A 11 58.36 -7.70 3.55
N ALA A 12 57.57 -7.75 2.48
CA ALA A 12 56.26 -7.10 2.42
C ALA A 12 55.35 -7.68 3.51
N VAL A 13 54.83 -6.79 4.37
CA VAL A 13 53.82 -7.14 5.37
C VAL A 13 52.55 -7.56 4.63
N PRO A 14 52.00 -8.77 4.84
CA PRO A 14 50.73 -9.14 4.25
C PRO A 14 49.64 -8.28 4.88
N GLN A 15 48.93 -7.50 4.07
CA GLN A 15 47.75 -6.77 4.55
C GLN A 15 46.72 -7.79 5.02
N PRO A 16 46.09 -7.59 6.19
CA PRO A 16 45.05 -8.49 6.65
C PRO A 16 43.90 -8.47 5.65
N ALA A 17 43.53 -9.64 5.13
CA ALA A 17 42.33 -9.80 4.34
C ALA A 17 41.15 -9.29 5.18
N ILE A 18 40.51 -8.22 4.73
CA ILE A 18 39.31 -7.68 5.36
C ILE A 18 38.22 -8.76 5.19
N MET A 19 37.95 -9.51 6.26
CA MET A 19 36.77 -10.35 6.30
C MET A 19 35.55 -9.43 6.23
N LEU A 20 34.85 -9.46 5.11
CA LEU A 20 33.54 -8.82 4.97
C LEU A 20 32.57 -9.56 5.89
N GLN A 21 32.45 -9.07 7.12
CA GLN A 21 31.47 -9.56 8.07
C GLN A 21 30.09 -9.04 7.62
N GLN A 22 29.10 -9.94 7.57
CA GLN A 22 27.74 -9.54 7.22
C GLN A 22 27.23 -8.48 8.20
N MET A 23 26.75 -7.35 7.68
CA MET A 23 26.19 -6.29 8.52
C MET A 23 24.89 -6.79 9.19
N PRO A 24 24.56 -6.36 10.42
CA PRO A 24 23.34 -6.76 11.12
C PRO A 24 22.03 -6.73 10.31
N PRO A 25 21.82 -5.82 9.33
CA PRO A 25 20.63 -5.83 8.47
C PRO A 25 20.57 -7.01 7.49
N GLN A 26 21.72 -7.56 7.07
CA GLN A 26 21.80 -8.68 6.12
C GLN A 26 21.36 -10.01 6.75
N VAL A 27 21.34 -10.10 8.08
CA VAL A 27 20.89 -11.29 8.83
C VAL A 27 19.37 -11.55 8.65
N ARG A 28 18.61 -10.53 8.25
CA ARG A 28 17.13 -10.62 8.08
C ARG A 28 16.69 -10.81 6.63
N VAL A 29 17.63 -10.71 5.69
CA VAL A 29 17.44 -10.89 4.25
C VAL A 29 17.38 -12.40 3.98
N ARG A 30 16.25 -12.91 3.49
CA ARG A 30 16.07 -14.36 3.24
C ARG A 30 16.30 -14.74 1.78
N ARG A 31 16.29 -13.76 0.88
CA ARG A 31 16.49 -13.91 -0.55
C ARG A 31 17.32 -12.74 -1.10
N LEU A 32 18.04 -12.96 -2.20
CA LEU A 32 18.96 -11.96 -2.80
C LEU A 32 18.23 -10.71 -3.32
N ASP A 33 16.97 -10.83 -3.71
CA ASP A 33 16.08 -9.72 -4.12
C ASP A 33 15.62 -8.83 -2.95
N GLU A 34 15.89 -9.23 -1.70
CA GLU A 34 15.56 -8.46 -0.49
C GLU A 34 16.77 -7.67 0.06
N ASP A 35 17.96 -7.78 -0.55
CA ASP A 35 19.17 -7.10 -0.08
C ASP A 35 19.23 -5.64 -0.57
N TRP A 36 18.83 -4.73 0.30
CA TRP A 36 18.88 -3.29 0.03
C TRP A 36 20.31 -2.70 0.14
N THR A 37 21.30 -3.45 0.64
CA THR A 37 22.65 -2.91 0.94
C THR A 37 23.49 -2.57 -0.30
N GLY A 38 23.06 -3.01 -1.49
CA GLY A 38 23.64 -2.66 -2.78
C GLY A 38 22.79 -1.79 -3.71
N ILE A 39 21.55 -1.45 -3.31
CA ILE A 39 20.62 -0.68 -4.17
C ILE A 39 20.93 0.80 -4.08
N THR A 40 21.27 1.42 -5.21
CA THR A 40 21.60 2.86 -5.31
C THR A 40 20.36 3.75 -5.46
N ASP A 41 19.25 3.22 -5.97
CA ASP A 41 17.98 3.97 -6.03
C ASP A 41 17.38 4.16 -4.62
N PRO A 42 17.23 5.40 -4.13
CA PRO A 42 16.64 5.67 -2.82
C PRO A 42 15.21 5.14 -2.67
N VAL A 43 14.43 5.10 -3.76
CA VAL A 43 13.02 4.69 -3.72
C VAL A 43 12.92 3.17 -3.52
N GLU A 44 13.63 2.39 -4.34
CA GLU A 44 13.69 0.94 -4.19
C GLU A 44 14.28 0.52 -2.85
N ARG A 45 15.34 1.20 -2.39
CA ARG A 45 15.92 0.96 -1.06
C ARG A 45 14.89 1.14 0.05
N LYS A 46 14.13 2.23 0.02
CA LYS A 46 13.10 2.52 1.03
C LYS A 46 11.99 1.47 1.00
N ARG A 47 11.55 1.04 -0.19
CA ARG A 47 10.55 -0.01 -0.37
C ARG A 47 10.99 -1.33 0.26
N LEU A 48 12.21 -1.78 -0.02
CA LEU A 48 12.77 -2.99 0.59
C LEU A 48 12.95 -2.85 2.11
N GLN A 49 13.37 -1.67 2.59
CA GLN A 49 13.46 -1.40 4.03
C GLN A 49 12.09 -1.46 4.72
N ASN A 50 11.04 -0.87 4.14
CA ASN A 50 9.68 -0.94 4.67
C ASN A 50 9.17 -2.39 4.73
N LYS A 51 9.36 -3.15 3.64
CA LYS A 51 9.03 -4.59 3.56
C LYS A 51 9.72 -5.39 4.66
N LEU A 52 11.03 -5.19 4.87
CA LEU A 52 11.79 -5.86 5.93
C LEU A 52 11.36 -5.43 7.34
N ASN A 53 11.07 -4.15 7.55
CA ASN A 53 10.61 -3.61 8.82
C ASN A 53 9.22 -4.14 9.19
N GLN A 54 8.30 -4.24 8.23
CA GLN A 54 6.99 -4.85 8.44
C GLN A 54 7.11 -6.33 8.77
N ARG A 55 7.90 -7.11 8.01
CA ARG A 55 8.14 -8.54 8.33
C ARG A 55 8.73 -8.70 9.73
N ALA A 56 9.68 -7.86 10.09
CA ALA A 56 10.29 -7.82 11.41
C ALA A 56 9.26 -7.55 12.53
N GLN A 57 8.36 -6.58 12.30
CA GLN A 57 7.31 -6.20 13.23
C GLN A 57 6.27 -7.32 13.38
N ARG A 58 5.77 -7.88 12.27
CA ARG A 58 4.84 -9.03 12.24
C ARG A 58 5.42 -10.24 12.97
N ALA A 59 6.70 -10.57 12.72
CA ALA A 59 7.39 -11.67 13.39
C ALA A 59 7.53 -11.45 14.90
N LYS A 60 7.98 -10.26 15.34
CA LYS A 60 8.13 -9.91 16.76
C LYS A 60 6.79 -10.01 17.50
N ARG A 61 5.69 -9.52 16.90
CA ARG A 61 4.36 -9.52 17.52
C ARG A 61 3.70 -10.90 17.51
N LYS A 62 3.95 -11.74 16.51
CA LYS A 62 3.54 -13.17 16.51
C LYS A 62 4.18 -13.95 17.67
N LEU A 63 5.46 -13.68 17.96
CA LEU A 63 6.17 -14.23 19.13
C LEU A 63 5.55 -13.73 20.45
N LEU A 64 5.22 -12.44 20.55
CA LEU A 64 4.58 -11.86 21.73
C LEU A 64 3.19 -12.47 21.99
N ARG A 65 2.34 -12.63 20.97
CA ARG A 65 1.05 -13.34 21.08
C ARG A 65 1.16 -14.81 21.50
N GLY A 66 2.30 -15.47 21.21
CA GLY A 66 2.60 -16.81 21.70
C GLY A 66 2.95 -16.84 23.20
N GLN A 67 3.38 -15.72 23.77
CA GLN A 67 3.73 -15.57 25.19
C GLN A 67 2.56 -15.00 26.03
N GLU A 68 1.60 -14.31 25.43
CA GLU A 68 0.43 -13.72 26.11
C GLU A 68 -0.67 -14.71 26.58
N LYS A 69 -0.35 -16.01 26.73
CA LYS A 69 -1.12 -16.91 27.61
C LYS A 69 -0.79 -16.72 29.10
N GLY A 70 0.12 -15.81 29.44
CA GLY A 70 0.34 -15.35 30.80
C GLY A 70 0.80 -13.90 30.82
N THR A 71 0.22 -13.13 31.72
CA THR A 71 0.65 -11.78 32.17
C THR A 71 0.44 -10.60 31.23
N SER A 72 -0.61 -9.84 31.55
CA SER A 72 -0.85 -8.43 31.18
C SER A 72 0.17 -7.51 31.87
N LEU A 73 0.71 -6.52 31.15
CA LEU A 73 0.71 -5.08 31.47
C LEU A 73 1.67 -4.29 30.56
N GLN A 74 1.11 -3.21 29.97
CA GLN A 74 1.68 -1.91 29.58
C GLN A 74 3.01 -1.85 28.80
N SER A 75 2.99 -1.17 27.65
CA SER A 75 4.19 -0.49 27.16
C SER A 75 3.84 0.78 26.37
N GLU A 76 4.51 1.86 26.76
CA GLU A 76 4.33 3.24 26.37
C GLU A 76 4.84 3.59 24.96
N ASN A 77 4.33 4.72 24.50
CA ASN A 77 4.74 5.49 23.33
C ASN A 77 6.26 5.70 23.23
N THR A 78 6.78 5.59 22.01
CA THR A 78 7.92 6.43 21.61
C THR A 78 7.80 6.81 20.13
N LEU A 79 7.39 8.06 19.91
CA LEU A 79 7.52 8.79 18.65
C LEU A 79 8.98 8.76 18.18
N ASN A 80 9.22 8.41 16.91
CA ASN A 80 10.47 8.75 16.26
C ASN A 80 10.21 9.28 14.85
N ARG A 81 9.91 10.57 14.80
CA ARG A 81 9.85 11.38 13.59
C ARG A 81 11.28 11.61 13.11
N ARG A 82 11.65 11.06 11.96
CA ARG A 82 12.87 11.46 11.25
C ARG A 82 12.54 11.99 9.85
N SER A 83 12.90 13.26 9.69
CA SER A 83 12.98 14.05 8.47
C SER A 83 13.90 13.40 7.42
N GLY A 84 13.56 13.53 6.14
CA GLY A 84 14.56 13.45 5.08
C GLY A 84 14.06 13.23 3.65
N PHE A 85 14.33 14.25 2.82
CA PHE A 85 14.61 14.25 1.38
C PHE A 85 13.44 14.12 0.38
N HIS A 86 12.88 15.28 0.03
CA HIS A 86 12.18 15.49 -1.24
C HIS A 86 13.21 15.48 -2.39
N LYS A 87 12.97 14.66 -3.42
CA LYS A 87 13.49 14.94 -4.77
C LYS A 87 12.67 16.11 -5.30
N GLU A 88 13.33 17.23 -5.57
CA GLU A 88 12.74 18.39 -6.24
C GLU A 88 12.33 17.99 -7.66
N VAL A 89 11.04 17.72 -7.85
CA VAL A 89 10.40 17.90 -9.16
C VAL A 89 9.95 19.36 -9.17
N PHE A 90 10.54 20.17 -10.05
CA PHE A 90 10.09 21.52 -10.32
C PHE A 90 8.67 21.49 -10.91
N VAL A 91 7.67 21.41 -10.03
CA VAL A 91 6.31 21.82 -10.37
C VAL A 91 6.34 23.34 -10.39
N LEU A 92 6.19 23.94 -11.57
CA LEU A 92 5.97 25.38 -11.72
C LEU A 92 4.82 25.78 -10.79
N GLN A 93 5.15 26.40 -9.65
CA GLN A 93 4.16 26.96 -8.75
C GLN A 93 3.40 28.07 -9.48
N ARG A 94 2.09 27.89 -9.63
CA ARG A 94 1.20 28.99 -10.00
C ARG A 94 1.06 29.92 -8.80
N PRO A 95 1.27 31.23 -8.95
CA PRO A 95 1.06 32.17 -7.87
C PRO A 95 -0.45 32.37 -7.65
N GLY A 96 -0.92 32.20 -6.40
CA GLY A 96 -2.11 32.92 -5.95
C GLY A 96 -3.30 32.12 -5.40
N GLN A 97 -3.17 30.88 -4.93
CA GLN A 97 -4.22 30.28 -4.08
C GLN A 97 -3.57 29.67 -2.84
N GLY A 98 -3.97 30.15 -1.66
CA GLY A 98 -3.40 29.76 -0.38
C GLY A 98 -3.31 28.26 -0.28
N GLN A 99 -2.08 27.76 -0.14
CA GLN A 99 -1.82 26.35 0.14
C GLN A 99 -2.53 26.01 1.45
N GLN A 100 -3.73 25.44 1.37
CA GLN A 100 -4.18 24.57 2.44
C GLN A 100 -3.25 23.37 2.36
N THR A 101 -2.17 23.41 3.11
CA THR A 101 -1.38 22.23 3.43
C THR A 101 -2.39 21.26 4.05
N LEU A 102 -2.85 20.27 3.28
CA LEU A 102 -3.68 19.20 3.79
C LEU A 102 -2.80 18.42 4.76
N CYS A 103 -2.84 18.80 6.03
CA CYS A 103 -2.22 18.02 7.10
C CYS A 103 -2.85 16.62 7.05
N GLN A 104 -2.04 15.57 7.11
CA GLN A 104 -2.58 14.21 7.17
C GLN A 104 -3.49 14.08 8.40
N PRO A 105 -4.73 13.58 8.25
CA PRO A 105 -5.62 13.39 9.37
C PRO A 105 -5.03 12.36 10.33
N THR A 106 -5.04 12.67 11.63
CA THR A 106 -4.50 11.80 12.67
C THR A 106 -5.53 10.80 13.19
N THR A 107 -6.82 11.10 13.00
CA THR A 107 -7.94 10.25 13.43
C THR A 107 -8.94 10.07 12.27
N ILE A 108 -9.81 9.07 12.40
CA ILE A 108 -10.90 8.84 11.44
C ILE A 108 -11.89 10.02 11.46
N GLU A 109 -12.16 10.60 12.62
CA GLU A 109 -13.02 11.77 12.78
C GLU A 109 -12.44 12.99 12.06
N ASP A 110 -11.14 13.23 12.20
CA ASP A 110 -10.42 14.29 11.46
C ASP A 110 -10.54 14.08 9.96
N ALA A 111 -10.38 12.83 9.49
CA ALA A 111 -10.51 12.48 8.08
C ALA A 111 -11.93 12.77 7.57
N ILE A 112 -12.96 12.35 8.30
CA ILE A 112 -14.37 12.61 7.95
C ILE A 112 -14.66 14.12 7.90
N ALA A 113 -14.20 14.89 8.89
CA ALA A 113 -14.41 16.33 8.93
C ALA A 113 -13.68 17.03 7.77
N MET A 114 -12.45 16.62 7.48
CA MET A 114 -11.65 17.12 6.35
C MET A 114 -12.33 16.83 5.01
N MET A 115 -12.80 15.60 4.82
CA MET A 115 -13.54 15.19 3.61
C MET A 115 -14.82 16.00 3.43
N THR A 116 -15.56 16.23 4.51
CA THR A 116 -16.80 17.02 4.49
C THR A 116 -16.52 18.46 4.03
N ARG A 117 -15.55 19.14 4.65
CA ARG A 117 -15.16 20.50 4.27
C ARG A 117 -14.66 20.60 2.83
N PHE A 118 -13.84 19.64 2.42
CA PHE A 118 -13.30 19.61 1.07
C PHE A 118 -14.40 19.39 0.03
N SER A 119 -15.33 18.46 0.28
CA SER A 119 -16.44 18.18 -0.61
C SER A 119 -17.32 19.41 -0.83
N ALA A 120 -17.64 20.16 0.23
CA ALA A 120 -18.38 21.41 0.13
C ALA A 120 -17.64 22.45 -0.72
N THR A 121 -16.34 22.65 -0.46
CA THR A 121 -15.49 23.58 -1.22
C THR A 121 -15.40 23.19 -2.70
N ALA A 122 -15.24 21.90 -2.99
CA ALA A 122 -15.17 21.41 -4.36
C ALA A 122 -16.51 21.59 -5.11
N TYR A 123 -17.62 21.34 -4.42
CA TYR A 123 -18.97 21.52 -4.95
C TYR A 123 -19.27 22.99 -5.26
N GLU A 124 -18.99 23.91 -4.35
CA GLU A 124 -19.14 25.35 -4.56
C GLU A 124 -18.39 25.83 -5.80
N ARG A 125 -17.12 25.40 -5.94
CA ARG A 125 -16.31 25.77 -7.11
C ARG A 125 -16.81 25.16 -8.41
N TYR A 126 -17.31 23.92 -8.37
CA TYR A 126 -17.93 23.29 -9.54
C TYR A 126 -19.16 24.08 -10.00
N TYR A 127 -20.06 24.43 -9.08
CA TYR A 127 -21.26 25.23 -9.38
C TYR A 127 -20.94 26.65 -9.84
N ALA A 128 -19.84 27.23 -9.36
CA ALA A 128 -19.32 28.51 -9.85
C ALA A 128 -18.62 28.41 -11.22
N GLY A 129 -18.61 27.24 -11.87
CA GLY A 129 -17.95 27.02 -13.17
C GLY A 129 -16.42 27.08 -13.11
N ASN A 130 -15.81 26.89 -11.92
CA ASN A 130 -14.37 26.95 -11.69
C ASN A 130 -13.83 25.68 -11.01
N PRO A 131 -14.04 24.48 -11.58
CA PRO A 131 -13.50 23.25 -11.01
C PRO A 131 -11.96 23.28 -11.03
N CYS A 132 -11.34 22.76 -9.96
CA CYS A 132 -9.88 22.59 -9.88
C CYS A 132 -9.51 21.14 -10.19
N LEU A 133 -8.42 20.91 -10.94
CA LEU A 133 -7.93 19.55 -11.20
C LEU A 133 -7.49 18.87 -9.89
N ASP A 134 -6.84 19.61 -8.99
CA ASP A 134 -6.44 19.09 -7.68
C ASP A 134 -7.66 18.65 -6.85
N HIS A 135 -8.81 19.30 -7.05
CA HIS A 135 -10.06 18.85 -6.43
C HIS A 135 -10.48 17.47 -6.91
N LEU A 136 -10.34 17.18 -8.19
CA LEU A 136 -10.69 15.88 -8.75
C LEU A 136 -9.78 14.78 -8.19
N LEU A 137 -8.48 15.04 -8.07
CA LEU A 137 -7.51 14.10 -7.51
C LEU A 137 -7.87 13.71 -6.08
N THR A 138 -8.02 14.71 -5.21
CA THR A 138 -8.37 14.50 -3.81
C THR A 138 -9.78 13.91 -3.64
N LEU A 139 -10.78 14.35 -4.43
CA LEU A 139 -12.12 13.76 -4.40
C LEU A 139 -12.10 12.28 -4.78
N SER A 140 -11.28 11.89 -5.75
CA SER A 140 -11.18 10.49 -6.17
C SER A 140 -10.66 9.61 -5.03
N LYS A 141 -9.65 10.07 -4.29
CA LYS A 141 -9.11 9.38 -3.10
C LYS A 141 -10.13 9.28 -1.97
N PHE A 142 -10.86 10.36 -1.74
CA PHE A 142 -11.95 10.37 -0.77
C PHE A 142 -13.09 9.44 -1.15
N ASN A 143 -13.43 9.33 -2.43
CA ASN A 143 -14.43 8.39 -2.89
C ASN A 143 -14.00 6.93 -2.64
N ILE A 144 -12.70 6.62 -2.78
CA ILE A 144 -12.16 5.30 -2.40
C ILE A 144 -12.29 5.07 -0.89
N PHE A 145 -11.89 6.04 -0.05
CA PHE A 145 -12.04 5.89 1.40
C PHE A 145 -13.50 5.66 1.81
N ARG A 146 -14.45 6.44 1.26
CA ARG A 146 -15.89 6.24 1.49
C ARG A 146 -16.36 4.85 1.04
N ALA A 147 -15.94 4.43 -0.15
CA ALA A 147 -16.24 3.11 -0.67
C ALA A 147 -15.79 1.99 0.27
N PHE A 148 -14.62 2.12 0.88
CA PHE A 148 -14.12 1.17 1.87
C PHE A 148 -14.99 1.18 3.12
N VAL A 149 -15.29 2.35 3.70
CA VAL A 149 -16.17 2.47 4.88
C VAL A 149 -17.54 1.83 4.61
N ASP A 150 -18.16 2.10 3.46
CA ASP A 150 -19.46 1.55 3.08
C ASP A 150 -19.41 0.02 2.93
N ASN A 151 -18.36 -0.52 2.27
CA ASN A 151 -18.19 -1.96 2.12
C ASN A 151 -17.93 -2.65 3.47
N ILE A 152 -17.20 -2.01 4.39
CA ILE A 152 -16.95 -2.51 5.75
C ILE A 152 -18.26 -2.63 6.54
N GLN A 153 -19.08 -1.59 6.49
CA GLN A 153 -20.41 -1.60 7.11
C GLN A 153 -21.30 -2.69 6.49
N THR A 154 -21.24 -2.85 5.17
CA THR A 154 -21.97 -3.91 4.44
C THR A 154 -21.54 -5.32 4.87
N LEU A 155 -20.28 -5.49 5.27
CA LEU A 155 -19.74 -6.74 5.81
C LEU A 155 -20.08 -6.95 7.31
N GLY A 156 -20.80 -6.00 7.94
CA GLY A 156 -21.13 -6.05 9.37
C GLY A 156 -19.97 -5.69 10.28
N MET A 157 -18.97 -4.97 9.77
CA MET A 157 -17.78 -4.54 10.52
C MET A 157 -17.81 -3.02 10.76
N SER A 158 -16.94 -2.54 11.67
CA SER A 158 -16.68 -1.11 11.87
C SER A 158 -15.25 -0.79 11.47
N ILE A 159 -15.03 0.37 10.85
CA ILE A 159 -13.70 0.87 10.48
C ILE A 159 -12.80 1.05 11.71
N GLU A 160 -13.38 1.35 12.87
CA GLU A 160 -12.66 1.51 14.15
C GLU A 160 -11.99 0.21 14.61
N HIS A 161 -12.47 -0.94 14.14
CA HIS A 161 -11.90 -2.25 14.46
C HIS A 161 -10.80 -2.68 13.48
N MET A 162 -10.42 -1.83 12.51
CA MET A 162 -9.33 -2.09 11.56
C MET A 162 -7.98 -1.60 12.09
N GLY A 163 -7.60 -2.05 13.28
CA GLY A 163 -6.31 -1.74 13.88
C GLY A 163 -5.14 -2.43 13.15
N GLU A 164 -3.95 -1.87 13.30
CA GLU A 164 -2.71 -2.54 12.88
C GLU A 164 -2.61 -3.92 13.56
N ASP A 165 -2.50 -4.99 12.77
CA ASP A 165 -2.44 -6.39 13.22
C ASP A 165 -3.78 -7.06 13.63
N VAL A 166 -4.92 -6.60 13.10
CA VAL A 166 -6.20 -7.31 13.21
C VAL A 166 -6.36 -8.33 12.08
N PHE A 167 -6.88 -9.52 12.41
CA PHE A 167 -7.27 -10.53 11.42
C PHE A 167 -8.74 -10.39 11.03
N SER A 168 -9.03 -10.62 9.76
CA SER A 168 -10.40 -10.68 9.27
C SER A 168 -11.21 -11.72 10.03
N PRO A 169 -12.44 -11.37 10.50
CA PRO A 169 -13.35 -12.33 11.12
C PRO A 169 -13.62 -13.55 10.24
N PHE A 170 -13.57 -13.41 8.90
CA PHE A 170 -13.81 -14.52 7.97
C PHE A 170 -12.74 -15.61 8.08
N SER A 171 -11.52 -15.27 8.48
CA SER A 171 -10.41 -16.21 8.66
C SER A 171 -10.40 -16.92 10.03
N LEU A 172 -11.24 -16.49 10.97
CA LEU A 172 -11.24 -16.98 12.36
C LEU A 172 -12.24 -18.11 12.63
N ALA A 173 -12.92 -18.63 11.60
CA ALA A 173 -13.89 -19.73 11.66
C ALA A 173 -15.04 -19.55 12.68
N LEU A 174 -15.26 -18.32 13.17
CA LEU A 174 -16.43 -18.00 13.97
C LEU A 174 -17.64 -17.86 13.04
N PRO A 175 -18.81 -18.41 13.40
CA PRO A 175 -20.02 -18.17 12.62
C PRO A 175 -20.29 -16.67 12.63
N ASN A 176 -20.06 -16.00 11.50
CA ASN A 176 -20.42 -14.61 11.36
C ASN A 176 -21.95 -14.54 11.14
N PRO A 177 -22.73 -14.04 12.12
CA PRO A 177 -24.18 -14.02 12.04
C PRO A 177 -24.69 -13.13 10.89
N TYR A 178 -23.83 -12.30 10.32
CA TYR A 178 -24.14 -11.35 9.25
C TYR A 178 -23.86 -11.88 7.83
N GLU A 179 -23.34 -13.11 7.66
CA GLU A 179 -23.04 -13.68 6.33
C GLU A 179 -24.26 -13.76 5.40
N LYS A 180 -25.49 -13.79 5.95
CA LYS A 180 -26.72 -13.97 5.16
C LYS A 180 -27.10 -12.77 4.29
N ASN A 181 -26.61 -11.57 4.61
CA ASN A 181 -27.02 -10.33 3.93
C ASN A 181 -25.90 -9.66 3.14
N ILE A 182 -24.77 -10.34 2.95
CA ILE A 182 -23.62 -9.79 2.23
C ILE A 182 -23.87 -9.89 0.71
N PRO A 183 -23.63 -8.82 -0.08
CA PRO A 183 -23.68 -8.88 -1.53
C PRO A 183 -22.73 -9.95 -2.10
N ALA A 184 -23.14 -10.62 -3.18
CA ALA A 184 -22.37 -11.72 -3.77
C ALA A 184 -20.91 -11.36 -4.12
N SER A 185 -20.66 -10.12 -4.52
CA SER A 185 -19.33 -9.57 -4.81
C SER A 185 -18.41 -9.45 -3.58
N LEU A 186 -18.99 -9.33 -2.40
CA LEU A 186 -18.29 -9.16 -1.13
C LEU A 186 -18.25 -10.44 -0.28
N CYS A 187 -19.04 -11.47 -0.63
CA CYS A 187 -19.01 -12.76 0.04
C CYS A 187 -17.57 -13.30 0.18
N PRO A 188 -17.18 -13.83 1.35
CA PRO A 188 -15.82 -14.30 1.58
C PRO A 188 -15.49 -15.52 0.71
N THR A 189 -14.34 -15.49 0.05
CA THR A 189 -13.82 -16.59 -0.76
C THR A 189 -13.31 -17.74 0.11
N THR A 190 -13.03 -18.87 -0.54
CA THR A 190 -12.35 -19.99 0.12
C THR A 190 -11.00 -19.53 0.68
N THR A 191 -10.20 -18.79 -0.10
CA THR A 191 -8.92 -18.23 0.32
C THR A 191 -9.03 -17.38 1.58
N GLN A 192 -10.00 -16.46 1.63
CA GLN A 192 -10.25 -15.61 2.80
C GLN A 192 -10.61 -16.41 4.06
N ARG A 193 -11.35 -17.52 3.91
CA ARG A 193 -11.74 -18.37 5.04
C ARG A 193 -10.57 -19.18 5.63
N TYR A 194 -9.57 -19.52 4.81
CA TYR A 194 -8.45 -20.38 5.24
C TYR A 194 -7.17 -19.62 5.60
N ILE A 195 -6.94 -18.44 5.01
CA ILE A 195 -5.69 -17.69 5.18
C ILE A 195 -5.94 -16.48 6.07
N PRO A 196 -5.26 -16.34 7.23
CA PRO A 196 -5.32 -15.12 8.04
C PRO A 196 -4.83 -13.91 7.24
N HIS A 197 -5.63 -12.85 7.21
CA HIS A 197 -5.36 -11.63 6.46
C HIS A 197 -5.99 -10.41 7.16
N HIS A 198 -5.58 -9.19 6.77
CA HIS A 198 -6.14 -7.96 7.35
C HIS A 198 -7.53 -7.65 6.75
N PRO A 199 -8.54 -7.27 7.55
CA PRO A 199 -9.93 -7.13 7.10
C PRO A 199 -10.15 -6.06 6.02
N TRP A 200 -9.23 -5.10 5.87
CA TRP A 200 -9.35 -4.10 4.79
C TRP A 200 -9.29 -4.71 3.38
N LEU A 201 -8.70 -5.90 3.22
CA LEU A 201 -8.68 -6.63 1.96
C LEU A 201 -10.09 -7.15 1.60
N ASP A 202 -10.97 -7.30 2.58
CA ASP A 202 -12.34 -7.77 2.36
C ASP A 202 -13.20 -6.74 1.60
N CYS A 203 -12.78 -5.47 1.61
CA CYS A 203 -13.51 -4.33 1.06
C CYS A 203 -13.53 -4.30 -0.47
N PHE A 204 -12.66 -5.04 -1.16
CA PHE A 204 -12.66 -5.06 -2.61
C PHE A 204 -13.78 -5.98 -3.13
N PRO A 205 -14.70 -5.50 -4.01
CA PRO A 205 -15.81 -6.32 -4.52
C PRO A 205 -15.38 -7.29 -5.64
N PHE A 206 -14.13 -7.75 -5.60
CA PHE A 206 -13.51 -8.58 -6.62
C PHE A 206 -12.89 -9.82 -5.96
N PRO A 207 -13.59 -10.97 -5.93
CA PRO A 207 -13.09 -12.20 -5.31
C PRO A 207 -11.66 -12.57 -5.73
N GLN A 208 -11.38 -12.55 -7.04
CA GLN A 208 -10.04 -12.87 -7.55
C GLN A 208 -8.96 -11.89 -7.09
N MET A 209 -9.27 -10.59 -7.03
CA MET A 209 -8.31 -9.59 -6.57
C MET A 209 -7.96 -9.77 -5.10
N ARG A 210 -8.97 -10.07 -4.27
CA ARG A 210 -8.76 -10.39 -2.84
C ARG A 210 -7.88 -11.62 -2.68
N ASP A 211 -8.16 -12.67 -3.43
CA ASP A 211 -7.35 -13.90 -3.40
C ASP A 211 -5.91 -13.63 -3.83
N ASN A 212 -5.68 -12.80 -4.86
CA ASN A 212 -4.34 -12.42 -5.29
C ASN A 212 -3.59 -11.64 -4.18
N LEU A 213 -4.24 -10.66 -3.54
CA LEU A 213 -3.66 -9.87 -2.46
C LEU A 213 -3.34 -10.73 -1.23
N ILE A 214 -4.24 -11.66 -0.86
CA ILE A 214 -4.05 -12.55 0.28
C ILE A 214 -2.92 -13.54 0.03
N ASN A 215 -2.86 -14.13 -1.17
CA ASN A 215 -1.80 -15.07 -1.54
C ASN A 215 -0.43 -14.40 -1.70
N ALA A 216 -0.39 -13.12 -2.03
CA ALA A 216 0.84 -12.33 -2.05
C ALA A 216 1.44 -12.17 -0.64
N ALA A 217 0.59 -12.13 0.41
CA ALA A 217 1.00 -12.07 1.80
C ALA A 217 2.11 -11.02 2.06
N ASP A 218 3.33 -11.47 2.44
CA ASP A 218 4.47 -10.60 2.73
C ASP A 218 5.28 -10.18 1.48
N SER A 219 4.82 -10.51 0.26
CA SER A 219 5.54 -10.15 -0.96
C SER A 219 5.38 -8.68 -1.33
N PHE A 220 4.34 -8.00 -0.84
CA PHE A 220 4.06 -6.59 -1.12
C PHE A 220 3.88 -5.77 0.16
N ASP A 221 4.05 -4.45 0.03
CA ASP A 221 3.80 -3.48 1.09
C ASP A 221 2.32 -3.04 1.00
N ASP A 222 1.50 -3.49 1.96
CA ASP A 222 0.08 -3.18 2.02
C ASP A 222 -0.19 -1.73 2.44
N CYS A 223 0.68 -1.14 3.25
CA CYS A 223 0.66 0.30 3.53
C CYS A 223 0.93 1.12 2.26
N GLU A 224 1.87 0.68 1.42
CA GLU A 224 2.16 1.33 0.14
C GLU A 224 0.94 1.31 -0.79
N LEU A 225 0.29 0.15 -0.93
CA LEU A 225 -0.96 0.03 -1.70
C LEU A 225 -2.06 0.92 -1.11
N CYS A 226 -2.23 0.92 0.21
CA CYS A 226 -3.21 1.76 0.89
C CYS A 226 -2.96 3.26 0.62
N CYS A 227 -1.72 3.73 0.74
CA CYS A 227 -1.33 5.10 0.42
C CYS A 227 -1.61 5.44 -1.06
N ASP A 228 -1.21 4.58 -2.00
CA ASP A 228 -1.45 4.79 -3.44
C ASP A 228 -2.95 4.82 -3.79
N LEU A 229 -3.82 4.20 -2.99
CA LEU A 229 -5.26 4.20 -3.21
C LEU A 229 -5.99 5.35 -2.51
N MET A 230 -5.58 5.73 -1.30
CA MET A 230 -6.38 6.58 -0.41
C MET A 230 -5.70 7.85 0.08
N ASP A 231 -4.36 7.98 0.00
CA ASP A 231 -3.69 9.19 0.50
C ASP A 231 -3.99 10.39 -0.41
N PRO A 232 -4.68 11.43 0.09
CA PRO A 232 -5.02 12.61 -0.71
C PRO A 232 -3.81 13.51 -1.00
N THR A 233 -2.66 13.27 -0.35
CA THR A 233 -1.43 14.04 -0.53
C THR A 233 -0.58 13.57 -1.69
N ASN A 234 -0.89 12.40 -2.27
CA ASN A 234 -0.29 11.97 -3.53
C ASN A 234 -1.16 12.44 -4.72
N GLY A 235 -0.50 12.80 -5.83
CA GLY A 235 -1.18 13.34 -7.02
C GLY A 235 -1.75 12.26 -7.97
N ASP A 236 -1.50 10.98 -7.69
CA ASP A 236 -1.78 9.89 -8.60
C ASP A 236 -3.08 9.18 -8.23
N ILE A 237 -4.03 9.06 -9.16
CA ILE A 237 -5.25 8.27 -8.94
C ILE A 237 -5.01 6.83 -9.39
N GLY A 238 -5.05 5.87 -8.47
CA GLY A 238 -4.99 4.45 -8.81
C GLY A 238 -6.33 3.86 -9.23
N MET A 239 -7.42 4.25 -8.57
CA MET A 239 -8.76 3.70 -8.83
C MET A 239 -9.82 4.80 -8.76
N LEU A 240 -10.94 4.58 -9.45
CA LEU A 240 -12.09 5.47 -9.50
C LEU A 240 -13.36 4.68 -9.15
N ILE A 241 -14.28 5.33 -8.43
CA ILE A 241 -15.59 4.80 -8.03
C ILE A 241 -16.67 5.67 -8.66
N TRP A 242 -17.57 5.03 -9.41
CA TRP A 242 -18.62 5.67 -10.19
C TRP A 242 -20.02 5.53 -9.60
N GLY A 243 -20.17 4.79 -8.50
CA GLY A 243 -21.45 4.51 -7.87
C GLY A 243 -21.28 3.64 -6.62
N ASP A 244 -22.29 2.83 -6.30
CA ASP A 244 -22.28 1.96 -5.12
C ASP A 244 -21.05 1.03 -5.08
N PRO A 245 -20.31 1.01 -3.97
CA PRO A 245 -18.98 0.40 -3.90
C PRO A 245 -18.99 -1.13 -3.78
N TRP A 246 -20.10 -1.74 -3.38
CA TRP A 246 -20.24 -3.19 -3.37
C TRP A 246 -20.49 -3.75 -4.78
N LEU A 247 -20.74 -2.90 -5.79
CA LEU A 247 -21.02 -3.30 -7.15
C LEU A 247 -19.74 -3.23 -8.02
N PRO A 248 -19.20 -4.36 -8.53
CA PRO A 248 -17.96 -4.39 -9.30
C PRO A 248 -17.97 -3.47 -10.53
N GLN A 249 -19.12 -3.29 -11.18
CA GLN A 249 -19.28 -2.44 -12.37
C GLN A 249 -18.99 -0.97 -12.10
N ASN A 250 -19.00 -0.52 -10.85
CA ASN A 250 -18.77 0.87 -10.48
C ASN A 250 -17.28 1.19 -10.24
N TRP A 251 -16.40 0.20 -10.34
CA TRP A 251 -14.98 0.38 -10.14
C TRP A 251 -14.23 0.50 -11.46
N GLU A 252 -13.24 1.38 -11.51
CA GLU A 252 -12.30 1.52 -12.61
C GLU A 252 -10.87 1.57 -12.06
N VAL A 253 -9.96 0.80 -12.67
CA VAL A 253 -8.51 0.95 -12.46
C VAL A 253 -7.90 1.88 -13.49
N THR A 254 -6.96 2.71 -13.06
CA THR A 254 -6.22 3.60 -13.96
C THR A 254 -4.97 2.91 -14.53
N GLU A 255 -4.36 3.52 -15.55
CA GLU A 255 -3.07 3.06 -16.08
C GLU A 255 -1.96 3.12 -15.02
N LEU A 256 -2.00 4.10 -14.11
CA LEU A 256 -1.03 4.22 -13.01
C LEU A 256 -1.13 3.04 -12.05
N PHE A 257 -2.35 2.62 -11.70
CA PHE A 257 -2.53 1.41 -10.88
C PHE A 257 -1.98 0.17 -11.58
N ILE A 258 -2.23 0.03 -12.88
CA ILE A 258 -1.72 -1.10 -13.66
C ILE A 258 -0.19 -1.15 -13.63
N GLN A 259 0.49 -0.01 -13.83
CA GLN A 259 1.94 0.03 -13.87
C GLN A 259 2.59 -0.59 -12.62
N LYS A 260 1.99 -0.38 -11.44
CA LYS A 260 2.55 -0.83 -10.16
C LYS A 260 1.88 -2.09 -9.57
N TRP A 261 0.57 -2.20 -9.72
CA TRP A 261 -0.29 -3.16 -9.01
C TRP A 261 -1.05 -4.12 -9.93
N HIS A 262 -0.68 -4.23 -11.22
CA HIS A 262 -1.35 -5.14 -12.17
C HIS A 262 -1.48 -6.59 -11.68
N TRP A 263 -0.48 -7.09 -10.95
CA TRP A 263 -0.49 -8.46 -10.42
C TRP A 263 -1.68 -8.70 -9.47
N ALA A 264 -2.16 -7.67 -8.76
CA ALA A 264 -3.29 -7.77 -7.85
C ALA A 264 -4.60 -8.06 -8.61
N ILE A 265 -4.71 -7.64 -9.87
CA ILE A 265 -5.92 -7.82 -10.70
C ILE A 265 -5.80 -8.95 -11.71
N ARG A 266 -4.75 -9.79 -11.62
CA ARG A 266 -4.57 -10.96 -12.49
C ARG A 266 -5.80 -11.87 -12.45
N GLY A 267 -6.27 -12.31 -13.61
CA GLY A 267 -7.47 -13.13 -13.73
C GLY A 267 -8.79 -12.43 -13.39
N CYS A 268 -8.78 -11.15 -13.01
CA CYS A 268 -9.98 -10.38 -12.72
C CYS A 268 -10.53 -9.74 -14.01
N SER A 269 -11.26 -10.52 -14.82
CA SER A 269 -11.86 -9.99 -16.07
C SER A 269 -12.89 -8.89 -15.81
N GLY A 270 -13.63 -9.00 -14.69
CA GLY A 270 -14.67 -8.03 -14.31
C GLY A 270 -14.15 -6.60 -14.14
N ILE A 271 -12.98 -6.42 -13.50
CA ILE A 271 -12.42 -5.07 -13.29
C ILE A 271 -11.94 -4.44 -14.59
N LEU A 272 -11.46 -5.24 -15.54
CA LEU A 272 -11.06 -4.75 -16.86
C LEU A 272 -12.29 -4.33 -17.68
N LEU A 273 -13.37 -5.13 -17.61
CA LEU A 273 -14.63 -4.84 -18.27
C LEU A 273 -15.23 -3.51 -17.77
N SER A 274 -15.34 -3.34 -16.45
CA SER A 274 -15.88 -2.12 -15.85
C SER A 274 -14.99 -0.91 -16.15
N SER A 275 -13.66 -1.07 -16.07
CA SER A 275 -12.72 0.00 -16.39
C SER A 275 -12.86 0.46 -17.84
N ASN A 276 -12.91 -0.48 -18.79
CA ASN A 276 -13.04 -0.15 -20.21
C ASN A 276 -14.40 0.48 -20.54
N TYR A 277 -15.48 0.10 -19.84
CA TYR A 277 -16.78 0.76 -19.95
C TYR A 277 -16.70 2.24 -19.55
N TRP A 278 -16.15 2.56 -18.38
CA TRP A 278 -16.06 3.95 -17.93
C TRP A 278 -15.07 4.78 -18.76
N ARG A 279 -13.94 4.18 -19.16
CA ARG A 279 -12.98 4.80 -20.08
C ARG A 279 -13.61 5.16 -21.41
N SER A 280 -14.44 4.28 -21.99
CA SER A 280 -15.10 4.57 -23.27
C SER A 280 -16.10 5.72 -23.18
N LYS A 281 -16.78 5.88 -22.04
CA LYS A 281 -17.67 7.04 -21.79
C LYS A 281 -16.92 8.37 -21.80
N ARG A 282 -15.62 8.36 -21.54
CA ARG A 282 -14.73 9.53 -21.58
C ARG A 282 -13.84 9.58 -22.83
N GLY A 283 -14.06 8.70 -23.81
CA GLY A 283 -13.27 8.65 -25.04
C GLY A 283 -11.83 8.15 -24.87
N LEU A 284 -11.51 7.50 -23.75
CA LEU A 284 -10.19 6.94 -23.48
C LEU A 284 -10.02 5.56 -24.14
N LYS A 285 -8.78 5.24 -24.53
CA LYS A 285 -8.43 3.94 -25.10
C LYS A 285 -8.66 2.81 -24.08
N PRO A 286 -9.08 1.61 -24.51
CA PRO A 286 -9.20 0.47 -23.61
C PRO A 286 -7.84 0.06 -23.05
N LEU A 287 -7.84 -0.45 -21.82
CA LEU A 287 -6.70 -1.07 -21.17
C LEU A 287 -6.36 -2.40 -21.85
N ASN A 288 -5.08 -2.76 -21.91
CA ASN A 288 -4.61 -3.95 -22.59
C ASN A 288 -5.02 -5.24 -21.84
N PRO A 289 -5.77 -6.18 -22.45
CA PRO A 289 -6.17 -7.42 -21.78
C PRO A 289 -5.00 -8.31 -21.36
N ALA A 290 -3.81 -8.16 -21.96
CA ALA A 290 -2.61 -8.89 -21.56
C ALA A 290 -2.20 -8.65 -20.09
N ILE A 291 -2.67 -7.55 -19.48
CA ILE A 291 -2.47 -7.23 -18.06
C ILE A 291 -3.03 -8.35 -17.17
N LEU A 292 -4.09 -9.06 -17.60
CA LEU A 292 -4.68 -10.15 -16.82
C LEU A 292 -3.88 -11.46 -16.89
N LEU A 293 -2.93 -11.57 -17.84
CA LEU A 293 -2.18 -12.78 -18.14
C LEU A 293 -0.75 -12.75 -17.60
N SER A 294 -0.25 -11.58 -17.19
CA SER A 294 1.14 -11.42 -16.75
C SER A 294 1.48 -12.40 -15.62
N THR A 295 2.59 -13.13 -15.80
CA THR A 295 3.19 -13.97 -14.77
C THR A 295 3.59 -13.11 -13.56
N PRO A 296 3.52 -13.66 -12.33
CA PRO A 296 3.96 -12.91 -11.16
C PRO A 296 5.47 -12.67 -11.30
N ILE A 297 5.84 -11.44 -11.63
CA ILE A 297 7.07 -10.90 -11.09
C ILE A 297 6.67 -10.61 -9.64
N ALA A 298 7.04 -11.50 -8.72
CA ALA A 298 6.93 -11.19 -7.31
C ALA A 298 7.62 -9.82 -7.10
N PRO A 299 6.96 -8.83 -6.49
CA PRO A 299 7.61 -7.56 -6.17
C PRO A 299 8.68 -7.71 -5.09
#